data_AF-A0A2E9UR15-F1
#
_entry.id   AF-A0A2E9UR15-F1
#
_cell.length_a   1.000
_cell.length_b   1.000
_cell.length_c   1.000
_cell.angle_alpha   90.00
_cell.angle_beta   90.00
_cell.angle_gamma   90.00
#
_symmetry.space_group_name_H-M   'P 1'
#
loop_
_entity.id
_entity.type
_entity.pdbx_description
1 polymer ?
#
loop_
_entity_poly.entity_id
_entity_poly.type
_entity_poly.pdbx_seq_one_letter_code
_entity_poly.pdbx_strand_id
1 'polypeptide(L)'
;MALTIKVWRQNGPSETGRFETYEVDQISPDMSFLEMFDVLNENLINAGEEPVEIASDCREGICGTCGCMINGKAHGPEKATATCQLHMRKFSDGDTIIVEPWQAASFPVIKDLVVDRSPLDRIIEAGGYITVPTGSAPDANLIPVPKDAADTAFDAAACIGCGACVAACPNSAAQLFTSAKVQHLNLLPQGQPERWSRTEDMVETMEEYFGSCTNHGE
;
A
#
# COMPACT_ATOMS: atom_id res chain seq x y z
N MET A 1 8.31 25.87 7.26
CA MET A 1 7.81 26.03 5.88
C MET A 1 6.33 26.30 5.97
N ALA A 2 5.80 27.10 5.05
CA ALA A 2 4.36 27.25 4.81
C ALA A 2 3.99 26.46 3.55
N LEU A 3 2.90 25.70 3.62
CA LEU A 3 2.46 24.80 2.56
C LEU A 3 0.94 24.89 2.42
N THR A 4 0.48 24.79 1.17
CA THR A 4 -0.95 24.64 0.87
C THR A 4 -1.25 23.16 0.65
N ILE A 5 -2.09 22.57 1.49
CA ILE A 5 -2.49 21.16 1.38
C ILE A 5 -3.88 21.09 0.75
N LYS A 6 -3.95 20.59 -0.48
CA LYS A 6 -5.21 20.32 -1.17
C LYS A 6 -5.54 18.83 -1.04
N VAL A 7 -6.49 18.50 -0.18
CA VAL A 7 -6.75 17.11 0.22
C VAL A 7 -8.17 16.67 -0.16
N TRP A 8 -8.30 15.44 -0.63
CA TRP A 8 -9.59 14.81 -0.86
C TRP A 8 -10.31 14.57 0.46
N ARG A 9 -11.54 15.09 0.57
CA ARG A 9 -12.47 14.87 1.69
C ARG A 9 -13.69 14.11 1.20
N GLN A 10 -14.08 13.07 1.93
CA GLN A 10 -15.25 12.25 1.62
C GLN A 10 -15.76 11.58 2.90
N ASN A 11 -17.01 11.83 3.27
CA ASN A 11 -17.57 11.39 4.55
C ASN A 11 -17.88 9.88 4.62
N GLY A 12 -17.94 9.20 3.47
CA GLY A 12 -18.30 7.79 3.40
C GLY A 12 -18.24 7.22 1.98
N PRO A 13 -18.33 5.90 1.80
CA PRO A 13 -18.19 5.23 0.50
C PRO A 13 -19.29 5.61 -0.51
N SER A 14 -20.47 6.03 -0.04
CA SER A 14 -21.60 6.42 -0.88
C SER A 14 -21.71 7.93 -1.11
N GLU A 15 -20.84 8.72 -0.49
CA GLU A 15 -20.88 10.18 -0.56
C GLU A 15 -19.95 10.70 -1.65
N THR A 16 -20.34 11.79 -2.31
CA THR A 16 -19.47 12.45 -3.30
C THR A 16 -18.34 13.18 -2.60
N GLY A 17 -17.09 12.78 -2.86
CA GLY A 17 -15.92 13.47 -2.34
C GLY A 17 -15.62 14.79 -3.07
N ARG A 18 -14.82 15.63 -2.43
CA ARG A 18 -14.39 16.93 -2.94
C ARG A 18 -12.98 17.24 -2.44
N PHE A 19 -12.29 18.15 -3.13
CA PHE A 19 -11.06 18.71 -2.58
C PHE A 19 -11.37 19.86 -1.64
N GLU A 20 -10.72 19.83 -0.48
CA GLU A 20 -10.61 20.98 0.42
C GLU A 20 -9.16 21.46 0.44
N THR A 21 -8.94 22.70 0.86
CA THR A 21 -7.63 23.35 0.83
C THR A 21 -7.35 23.94 2.19
N TYR A 22 -6.21 23.58 2.77
CA TYR A 22 -5.76 24.04 4.06
C TYR A 22 -4.38 24.66 3.94
N GLU A 23 -4.18 25.79 4.62
CA GLU A 23 -2.86 26.37 4.79
C GLU A 23 -2.25 25.82 6.08
N VAL A 24 -1.04 25.29 5.99
CA VAL A 24 -0.31 24.76 7.14
C VAL A 24 1.04 25.43 7.21
N ASP A 25 1.31 26.11 8.32
CA ASP A 25 2.56 26.82 8.55
C ASP A 25 3.45 26.11 9.57
N GLN A 26 4.64 26.66 9.79
CA GLN A 26 5.63 26.15 10.75
C GLN A 26 6.06 24.68 10.55
N ILE A 27 5.88 24.13 9.34
CA ILE A 27 6.28 22.76 9.04
C ILE A 27 7.81 22.67 8.98
N SER A 28 8.40 21.80 9.80
CA SER A 28 9.83 21.52 9.76
C SER A 28 10.16 20.67 8.53
N PRO A 29 11.25 20.95 7.78
CA PRO A 29 11.72 20.08 6.70
C PRO A 29 12.04 18.64 7.14
N ASP A 30 12.33 18.45 8.44
CA ASP A 30 12.64 17.14 9.01
C ASP A 30 11.42 16.36 9.48
N MET A 31 10.23 16.98 9.49
CA MET A 31 8.99 16.23 9.68
C MET A 31 8.79 15.26 8.52
N SER A 32 8.24 14.11 8.84
CA SER A 32 7.59 13.22 7.89
C SER A 32 6.29 13.84 7.37
N PHE A 33 5.79 13.29 6.27
CA PHE A 33 4.53 13.68 5.67
C PHE A 33 3.35 13.46 6.61
N LEU A 34 3.39 12.38 7.40
CA LEU A 34 2.34 12.12 8.39
C LEU A 34 2.40 13.05 9.59
N GLU A 35 3.60 13.45 10.04
CA GLU A 35 3.72 14.47 11.09
C GLU A 35 3.20 15.84 10.62
N MET A 36 3.37 16.18 9.34
CA MET A 36 2.71 17.36 8.75
C MET A 36 1.18 17.23 8.78
N PHE A 37 0.64 16.05 8.48
CA PHE A 37 -0.79 15.77 8.63
C PHE A 37 -1.27 15.81 10.08
N ASP A 38 -0.45 15.39 11.04
CA ASP A 38 -0.77 15.50 12.47
C ASP A 38 -0.91 16.98 12.85
N VAL A 39 0.00 17.86 12.41
CA VAL A 39 -0.11 19.32 12.62
C VAL A 39 -1.37 19.89 11.99
N LEU A 40 -1.70 19.51 10.76
CA LEU A 40 -2.95 19.90 10.10
C LEU A 40 -4.16 19.46 10.94
N ASN A 41 -4.19 18.21 11.37
CA ASN A 41 -5.31 17.66 12.12
C ASN A 41 -5.44 18.30 13.51
N GLU A 42 -4.34 18.61 14.19
CA GLU A 42 -4.36 19.39 15.44
C GLU A 42 -4.98 20.78 15.24
N ASN A 43 -4.64 21.47 14.14
CA ASN A 43 -5.24 22.76 13.80
C ASN A 43 -6.75 22.65 13.56
N LEU A 44 -7.21 21.63 12.81
CA LEU A 44 -8.63 21.37 12.57
C LEU A 44 -9.38 21.11 13.88
N ILE A 45 -8.82 20.26 14.76
CA ILE A 45 -9.41 19.95 16.07
C ILE A 45 -9.57 21.21 16.92
N ASN A 46 -8.53 22.06 16.97
CA ASN A 46 -8.56 23.30 17.73
C ASN A 46 -9.59 24.31 17.18
N ALA A 47 -9.87 24.25 15.87
CA ALA A 47 -10.93 25.04 15.22
C ALA A 47 -12.34 24.45 15.40
N GLY A 48 -12.46 23.25 15.99
CA GLY A 48 -13.73 22.53 16.11
C GLY A 48 -14.18 21.86 14.81
N GLU A 49 -13.26 21.66 13.87
CA GLU A 49 -13.48 20.98 12.60
C GLU A 49 -13.07 19.50 12.67
N GLU A 50 -13.62 18.69 11.77
CA GLU A 50 -13.31 17.26 11.72
C GLU A 50 -11.94 17.01 11.06
N PRO A 51 -11.02 16.27 11.74
CA PRO A 51 -9.73 15.89 11.17
C PRO A 51 -9.86 15.19 9.82
N VAL A 52 -8.81 15.27 9.02
CA VAL A 52 -8.68 14.45 7.82
C VAL A 52 -8.26 13.03 8.21
N GLU A 53 -9.03 12.05 7.76
CA GLU A 53 -8.72 10.65 8.01
C GLU A 53 -7.63 10.17 7.04
N ILE A 54 -6.51 9.71 7.60
CA ILE A 54 -5.45 9.01 6.90
C ILE A 54 -5.06 7.77 7.70
N ALA A 55 -5.05 6.62 7.04
CA ALA A 55 -4.68 5.37 7.70
C ALA A 55 -3.21 5.42 8.09
N SER A 56 -2.86 5.06 9.32
CA SER A 56 -1.47 5.00 9.79
C SER A 56 -1.34 3.98 10.92
N ASP A 57 -0.14 3.44 11.09
CA ASP A 57 0.18 2.47 12.14
C ASP A 57 1.70 2.52 12.49
N CYS A 58 2.56 1.72 11.86
CA CYS A 58 3.97 1.57 12.26
C CYS A 58 4.84 2.85 12.15
N ARG A 59 4.52 3.77 11.23
CA ARG A 59 5.27 4.99 10.93
C ARG A 59 6.76 4.82 10.58
N GLU A 60 7.20 3.62 10.23
CA GLU A 60 8.60 3.30 9.89
C GLU A 60 8.75 2.61 8.53
N GLY A 61 7.70 2.64 7.70
CA GLY A 61 7.74 2.16 6.32
C GLY A 61 7.57 0.65 6.13
N ILE A 62 7.06 -0.09 7.14
CA ILE A 62 7.03 -1.56 7.12
C ILE A 62 5.62 -2.15 7.02
N CYS A 63 4.58 -1.55 7.62
CA CYS A 63 3.24 -2.16 7.62
C CYS A 63 2.42 -1.92 6.34
N GLY A 64 2.81 -0.94 5.52
CA GLY A 64 2.11 -0.60 4.29
C GLY A 64 0.78 0.17 4.44
N THR A 65 0.38 0.57 5.66
CA THR A 65 -0.93 1.20 5.94
C THR A 65 -1.09 2.63 5.42
N CYS A 66 -0.03 3.45 5.48
CA CYS A 66 -0.06 4.90 5.20
C CYS A 66 -0.22 5.31 3.72
N GLY A 67 -0.79 4.44 2.91
CA GLY A 67 -0.90 4.60 1.49
C GLY A 67 -1.81 5.74 1.02
N CYS A 68 -1.29 6.67 0.22
CA CYS A 68 -2.07 7.68 -0.49
C CYS A 68 -1.30 8.20 -1.71
N MET A 69 -2.02 8.86 -2.63
CA MET A 69 -1.42 9.55 -3.76
C MET A 69 -1.02 10.95 -3.32
N ILE A 70 0.20 11.37 -3.67
CA ILE A 70 0.74 12.69 -3.35
C ILE A 70 1.26 13.29 -4.65
N ASN A 71 0.66 14.39 -5.09
CA ASN A 71 0.90 15.02 -6.38
C ASN A 71 0.81 14.02 -7.56
N GLY A 72 -0.21 13.15 -7.53
CA GLY A 72 -0.45 12.13 -8.55
C GLY A 72 0.53 10.95 -8.52
N LYS A 73 1.39 10.83 -7.50
CA LYS A 73 2.34 9.72 -7.36
C LYS A 73 2.03 8.90 -6.10
N ALA A 74 2.00 7.59 -6.23
CA ALA A 74 1.82 6.71 -5.08
C ALA A 74 2.98 6.85 -4.09
N HIS A 75 2.69 7.13 -2.82
CA HIS A 75 3.66 7.49 -1.77
C HIS A 75 4.50 8.76 -2.04
N GLY A 76 4.17 9.53 -3.08
CA GLY A 76 4.83 10.79 -3.39
C GLY A 76 6.09 10.69 -4.25
N PRO A 77 6.93 11.73 -4.24
CA PRO A 77 7.97 11.92 -5.25
C PRO A 77 9.26 11.12 -4.99
N GLU A 78 9.48 10.63 -3.77
CA GLU A 78 10.69 9.90 -3.40
C GLU A 78 10.58 8.41 -3.73
N LYS A 79 11.61 7.85 -4.37
CA LYS A 79 11.64 6.44 -4.74
C LYS A 79 11.90 5.57 -3.51
N ALA A 80 11.29 4.37 -3.49
CA ALA A 80 11.47 3.36 -2.44
C ALA A 80 11.13 3.88 -1.04
N THR A 81 10.15 4.78 -0.95
CA THR A 81 9.72 5.44 0.28
C THR A 81 8.23 5.20 0.48
N ALA A 82 7.83 4.80 1.68
CA ALA A 82 6.42 4.84 2.09
C ALA A 82 6.05 6.25 2.56
N THR A 83 4.78 6.64 2.49
CA THR A 83 4.31 7.98 2.86
C THR A 83 4.79 8.43 4.24
N CYS A 84 4.77 7.55 5.25
CA CYS A 84 5.25 7.85 6.60
C CYS A 84 6.76 8.14 6.69
N GLN A 85 7.55 7.74 5.71
CA GLN A 85 8.98 8.04 5.63
C GLN A 85 9.31 9.17 4.63
N LEU A 86 8.31 9.66 3.89
CA LEU A 86 8.49 10.82 3.02
C LEU A 86 8.68 12.05 3.90
N HIS A 87 9.83 12.71 3.80
CA HIS A 87 10.11 13.90 4.60
C HIS A 87 9.70 15.18 3.86
N MET A 88 9.32 16.21 4.62
CA MET A 88 8.85 17.48 4.07
C MET A 88 9.94 18.26 3.31
N ARG A 89 11.23 17.99 3.57
CA ARG A 89 12.37 18.46 2.77
C ARG A 89 12.36 18.04 1.30
N LYS A 90 11.42 17.18 0.87
CA LYS A 90 11.20 16.84 -0.55
C LYS A 90 10.30 17.84 -1.27
N PHE A 91 9.73 18.80 -0.53
CA PHE A 91 8.91 19.88 -1.03
C PHE A 91 9.60 21.23 -0.75
N SER A 92 9.14 22.27 -1.42
CA SER A 92 9.63 23.65 -1.27
C SER A 92 8.66 24.50 -0.44
N ASP A 93 9.17 25.57 0.15
CA ASP A 93 8.34 26.53 0.87
C ASP A 93 7.38 27.22 -0.10
N GLY A 94 6.09 27.31 0.27
CA GLY A 94 5.02 27.81 -0.58
C GLY A 94 4.45 26.79 -1.58
N ASP A 95 4.91 25.53 -1.57
CA ASP A 95 4.36 24.49 -2.45
C ASP A 95 2.88 24.20 -2.11
N THR A 96 2.12 23.89 -3.16
CA THR A 96 0.81 23.25 -3.03
C THR A 96 0.97 21.75 -3.20
N ILE A 97 0.54 20.98 -2.21
CA ILE A 97 0.58 19.51 -2.21
C ILE A 97 -0.84 18.98 -2.34
N ILE A 98 -1.09 18.21 -3.40
CA ILE A 98 -2.36 17.53 -3.66
C ILE A 98 -2.30 16.13 -3.08
N VAL A 99 -3.28 15.76 -2.26
CA VAL A 99 -3.34 14.46 -1.58
C VAL A 99 -4.68 13.80 -1.87
N GLU A 100 -4.62 12.57 -2.37
CA GLU A 100 -5.78 11.80 -2.80
C GLU A 100 -5.72 10.38 -2.22
N PRO A 101 -6.86 9.70 -2.02
CA PRO A 101 -6.87 8.27 -1.73
C PRO A 101 -6.22 7.50 -2.89
N TRP A 102 -6.02 6.19 -2.70
CA TRP A 102 -5.58 5.34 -3.80
C TRP A 102 -6.51 5.45 -5.01
N GLN A 103 -5.92 5.74 -6.18
CA GLN A 103 -6.63 5.82 -7.45
C GLN A 103 -6.79 4.41 -8.06
N ALA A 104 -7.54 3.54 -7.38
CA ALA A 104 -7.85 2.19 -7.86
C ALA A 104 -9.29 1.83 -7.49
N ALA A 105 -10.08 1.37 -8.47
CA ALA A 105 -11.48 1.01 -8.25
C ALA A 105 -11.65 -0.12 -7.22
N SER A 106 -10.69 -1.05 -7.18
CA SER A 106 -10.62 -2.14 -6.21
C SER A 106 -10.23 -1.68 -4.80
N PHE A 107 -9.89 -0.40 -4.61
CA PHE A 107 -9.64 0.22 -3.31
C PHE A 107 -10.66 1.33 -3.03
N PRO A 108 -11.94 0.97 -2.77
CA PRO A 108 -12.98 1.97 -2.55
C PRO A 108 -12.69 2.79 -1.29
N VAL A 109 -12.99 4.09 -1.38
CA VAL A 109 -12.82 5.02 -0.25
C VAL A 109 -13.79 4.66 0.87
N ILE A 110 -13.25 4.53 2.09
CA ILE A 110 -14.03 4.40 3.32
C ILE A 110 -14.36 5.80 3.84
N LYS A 111 -13.35 6.65 4.03
CA LYS A 111 -13.47 8.05 4.46
C LYS A 111 -12.18 8.81 4.14
N ASP A 112 -12.30 10.01 3.59
CA ASP A 112 -11.18 10.86 3.16
C ASP A 112 -10.09 10.08 2.38
N LEU A 113 -8.93 9.84 2.99
CA LEU A 113 -7.80 9.13 2.36
C LEU A 113 -7.75 7.64 2.71
N VAL A 114 -8.63 7.17 3.61
CA VAL A 114 -8.72 5.76 4.01
C VAL A 114 -9.51 4.99 2.97
N VAL A 115 -8.94 3.88 2.49
CA VAL A 115 -9.55 2.99 1.50
C VAL A 115 -9.60 1.56 2.03
N ASP A 116 -10.55 0.78 1.52
CA ASP A 116 -10.62 -0.66 1.75
C ASP A 116 -9.61 -1.38 0.85
N ARG A 117 -8.67 -2.12 1.45
CA ARG A 117 -7.66 -2.92 0.72
C ARG A 117 -7.86 -4.42 0.91
N SER A 118 -8.98 -4.83 1.50
CA SER A 118 -9.32 -6.24 1.76
C SER A 118 -9.27 -7.15 0.51
N PRO A 119 -9.42 -6.66 -0.74
CA PRO A 119 -9.14 -7.50 -1.91
C PRO A 119 -7.72 -8.07 -1.98
N LEU A 120 -6.71 -7.37 -1.44
CA LEU A 120 -5.36 -7.94 -1.32
C LEU A 120 -5.33 -9.11 -0.32
N ASP A 121 -6.10 -9.01 0.76
CA ASP A 121 -6.21 -10.09 1.75
C ASP A 121 -6.91 -11.30 1.16
N ARG A 122 -7.95 -11.11 0.33
CA ARG A 122 -8.63 -12.21 -0.38
C ARG A 122 -7.66 -13.02 -1.25
N ILE A 123 -6.73 -12.34 -1.94
CA ILE A 123 -5.67 -13.01 -2.73
C ILE A 123 -4.77 -13.87 -1.83
N ILE A 124 -4.38 -13.37 -0.65
CA ILE A 124 -3.57 -14.14 0.30
C ILE A 124 -4.34 -15.34 0.84
N GLU A 125 -5.62 -15.19 1.17
CA GLU A 125 -6.45 -16.29 1.65
C GLU A 125 -6.63 -17.40 0.61
N ALA A 126 -6.61 -17.07 -0.69
CA ALA A 126 -6.75 -18.04 -1.78
C ALA A 126 -5.57 -19.01 -1.91
N GLY A 127 -4.34 -18.59 -1.56
CA GLY A 127 -3.16 -19.47 -1.72
C GLY A 127 -1.84 -18.97 -1.13
N GLY A 128 -1.84 -17.84 -0.43
CA GLY A 128 -0.67 -17.23 0.21
C GLY A 128 -0.16 -17.99 1.45
N TYR A 129 -0.22 -19.31 1.42
CA TYR A 129 0.20 -20.21 2.48
C TYR A 129 0.82 -21.49 1.90
N ILE A 130 1.43 -22.29 2.78
CA ILE A 130 1.84 -23.68 2.50
C ILE A 130 1.10 -24.61 3.45
N THR A 131 0.68 -25.77 2.97
CA THR A 131 0.08 -26.79 3.83
C THR A 131 1.17 -27.62 4.51
N VAL A 132 1.13 -27.69 5.84
CA VAL A 132 2.03 -28.54 6.63
C VAL A 132 1.24 -29.34 7.66
N PRO A 133 1.53 -30.65 7.85
CA PRO A 133 0.88 -31.42 8.90
C PRO A 133 1.31 -30.92 10.28
N THR A 134 0.34 -30.58 11.14
CA THR A 134 0.62 -30.13 12.50
C THR A 134 1.21 -31.26 13.34
N GLY A 135 2.23 -30.94 14.17
CA GLY A 135 2.85 -31.90 15.10
C GLY A 135 3.83 -32.91 14.48
N SER A 136 4.14 -32.82 13.19
CA SER A 136 5.14 -33.67 12.53
C SER A 136 6.12 -32.88 11.65
N ALA A 137 6.44 -31.65 12.07
CA ALA A 137 7.44 -30.85 11.41
C ALA A 137 8.79 -31.61 11.40
N PRO A 138 9.43 -31.78 10.22
CA PRO A 138 10.76 -32.36 10.15
C PRO A 138 11.78 -31.46 10.85
N ASP A 139 12.92 -32.02 11.25
CA ASP A 139 14.07 -31.23 11.71
C ASP A 139 14.48 -30.22 10.62
N ALA A 140 14.80 -28.99 11.02
CA ALA A 140 15.00 -27.86 10.12
C ALA A 140 16.17 -28.07 9.15
N ASN A 141 17.11 -28.95 9.49
CA ASN A 141 18.26 -29.31 8.66
C ASN A 141 17.95 -30.40 7.60
N LEU A 142 16.76 -31.00 7.61
CA LEU A 142 16.40 -32.09 6.69
C LEU A 142 16.06 -31.59 5.29
N ILE A 143 15.58 -30.34 5.16
CA ILE A 143 15.20 -29.74 3.88
C ILE A 143 16.20 -28.62 3.58
N PRO A 144 17.29 -28.90 2.85
CA PRO A 144 18.25 -27.86 2.48
C PRO A 144 17.57 -26.84 1.54
N VAL A 145 17.74 -25.57 1.85
CA VAL A 145 17.28 -24.46 1.01
C VAL A 145 18.50 -23.87 0.29
N PRO A 146 18.55 -23.89 -1.05
CA PRO A 146 19.61 -23.22 -1.80
C PRO A 146 19.65 -21.72 -1.46
N LYS A 147 20.85 -21.15 -1.30
CA LYS A 147 21.03 -19.73 -0.92
C LYS A 147 20.32 -18.79 -1.90
N ASP A 148 20.50 -19.01 -3.20
CA ASP A 148 19.88 -18.17 -4.24
C ASP A 148 18.34 -18.23 -4.19
N ALA A 149 17.78 -19.40 -3.87
CA ALA A 149 16.35 -19.56 -3.69
C ALA A 149 15.85 -18.83 -2.43
N ALA A 150 16.58 -18.93 -1.31
CA ALA A 150 16.25 -18.22 -0.08
C ALA A 150 16.29 -16.69 -0.27
N ASP A 151 17.33 -16.17 -0.94
CA ASP A 151 17.49 -14.74 -1.19
C ASP A 151 16.39 -14.20 -2.11
N THR A 152 16.14 -14.88 -3.22
CA THR A 152 15.10 -14.46 -4.17
C THR A 152 13.71 -14.57 -3.54
N ALA A 153 13.46 -15.61 -2.74
CA ALA A 153 12.22 -15.73 -1.98
C ALA A 153 12.06 -14.60 -0.96
N PHE A 154 13.13 -14.23 -0.26
CA PHE A 154 13.09 -13.14 0.72
C PHE A 154 12.89 -11.77 0.06
N ASP A 155 13.53 -11.52 -1.09
CA ASP A 155 13.32 -10.30 -1.87
C ASP A 155 11.84 -10.15 -2.28
N ALA A 156 11.23 -11.23 -2.77
CA ALA A 156 9.79 -11.25 -3.05
C ALA A 156 8.94 -11.10 -1.77
N ALA A 157 9.37 -11.70 -0.65
CA ALA A 157 8.67 -11.62 0.63
C ALA A 157 8.68 -10.21 1.24
N ALA A 158 9.64 -9.36 0.86
CA ALA A 158 9.75 -7.98 1.33
C ALA A 158 8.57 -7.10 0.91
N CYS A 159 7.68 -7.57 0.03
CA CYS A 159 6.43 -6.90 -0.29
C CYS A 159 5.55 -6.71 0.96
N ILE A 160 5.37 -5.46 1.38
CA ILE A 160 4.57 -5.08 2.57
C ILE A 160 3.07 -4.92 2.30
N GLY A 161 2.61 -5.22 1.08
CA GLY A 161 1.18 -5.10 0.73
C GLY A 161 0.63 -3.67 0.79
N CYS A 162 1.44 -2.64 0.52
CA CYS A 162 0.98 -1.24 0.63
C CYS A 162 -0.08 -0.83 -0.40
N GLY A 163 -0.16 -1.53 -1.53
CA GLY A 163 -1.10 -1.23 -2.63
C GLY A 163 -0.60 -0.19 -3.63
N ALA A 164 0.59 0.40 -3.44
CA ALA A 164 1.13 1.41 -4.37
C ALA A 164 1.32 0.89 -5.80
N CYS A 165 1.69 -0.39 -5.98
CA CYS A 165 1.82 -1.00 -7.31
C CYS A 165 0.48 -1.07 -8.05
N VAL A 166 -0.62 -1.25 -7.33
CA VAL A 166 -1.99 -1.25 -7.87
C VAL A 166 -2.37 0.17 -8.27
N ALA A 167 -2.21 1.14 -7.36
CA ALA A 167 -2.57 2.54 -7.60
C ALA A 167 -1.72 3.19 -8.71
N ALA A 168 -0.49 2.74 -8.92
CA ALA A 168 0.38 3.21 -10.00
C ALA A 168 0.12 2.50 -11.34
N CYS A 169 -0.57 1.35 -11.33
CA CYS A 169 -0.89 0.61 -12.54
C CYS A 169 -2.04 1.31 -13.29
N PRO A 170 -1.90 1.65 -14.58
CA PRO A 170 -2.99 2.23 -15.36
C PRO A 170 -4.25 1.35 -15.43
N ASN A 171 -4.09 0.03 -15.28
CA ASN A 171 -5.19 -0.93 -15.23
C ASN A 171 -5.69 -1.19 -13.82
N SER A 172 -5.04 -0.64 -12.78
CA SER A 172 -5.26 -1.01 -11.38
C SER A 172 -5.11 -2.52 -11.10
N ALA A 173 -4.29 -3.23 -11.88
CA ALA A 173 -4.07 -4.67 -11.72
C ALA A 173 -3.12 -4.97 -10.54
N ALA A 174 -3.41 -6.01 -9.77
CA ALA A 174 -2.60 -6.44 -8.62
C ALA A 174 -1.50 -7.46 -8.95
N GLN A 175 -1.11 -7.59 -10.22
CA GLN A 175 -0.12 -8.57 -10.71
C GLN A 175 1.21 -8.53 -9.96
N LEU A 176 1.74 -7.35 -9.64
CA LEU A 176 3.01 -7.22 -8.91
C LEU A 176 2.91 -7.69 -7.45
N PHE A 177 1.76 -7.44 -6.80
CA PHE A 177 1.51 -7.96 -5.46
C PHE A 177 1.36 -9.48 -5.49
N THR A 178 0.48 -9.99 -6.35
CA THR A 178 0.19 -11.43 -6.46
C THR A 178 1.44 -12.21 -6.82
N SER A 179 2.22 -11.76 -7.81
CA SER A 179 3.46 -12.43 -8.21
C SER A 179 4.50 -12.45 -7.10
N ALA A 180 4.66 -11.38 -6.30
CA ALA A 180 5.57 -11.39 -5.15
C ALA A 180 5.15 -12.45 -4.11
N LYS A 181 3.85 -12.54 -3.82
CA LYS A 181 3.28 -13.50 -2.85
C LYS A 181 3.21 -14.93 -3.37
N VAL A 182 3.19 -15.12 -4.68
CA VAL A 182 3.35 -16.43 -5.30
C VAL A 182 4.83 -16.84 -5.26
N GLN A 183 5.75 -15.96 -5.67
CA GLN A 183 7.17 -16.27 -5.78
C GLN A 183 7.83 -16.58 -4.45
N HIS A 184 7.55 -15.82 -3.38
CA HIS A 184 8.22 -16.06 -2.10
C HIS A 184 7.93 -17.44 -1.49
N LEU A 185 6.83 -18.10 -1.88
CA LEU A 185 6.50 -19.48 -1.49
C LEU A 185 6.98 -20.48 -2.55
N ASN A 186 6.76 -20.18 -3.84
CA ASN A 186 7.05 -21.07 -4.96
C ASN A 186 8.54 -21.26 -5.25
N LEU A 187 9.42 -20.45 -4.66
CA LEU A 187 10.86 -20.63 -4.74
C LEU A 187 11.41 -21.54 -3.64
N LEU A 188 10.65 -21.73 -2.56
CA LEU A 188 11.06 -22.57 -1.43
C LEU A 188 10.67 -24.04 -1.67
N PRO A 189 11.47 -25.01 -1.17
CA PRO A 189 11.14 -26.43 -1.27
C PRO A 189 9.76 -26.77 -0.69
N GLN A 190 9.39 -26.14 0.42
CA GLN A 190 8.13 -26.37 1.13
C GLN A 190 6.90 -25.95 0.31
N GLY A 191 7.04 -24.96 -0.58
CA GLY A 191 5.94 -24.48 -1.42
C GLY A 191 5.76 -25.23 -2.73
N GLN A 192 6.69 -26.11 -3.13
CA GLN A 192 6.61 -26.82 -4.42
C GLN A 192 5.35 -27.67 -4.60
N PRO A 193 4.84 -28.42 -3.59
CA PRO A 193 3.69 -29.31 -3.79
C PRO A 193 2.42 -28.59 -4.27
N GLU A 194 2.22 -27.34 -3.83
CA GLU A 194 1.04 -26.53 -4.12
C GLU A 194 1.33 -25.45 -5.17
N ARG A 195 2.52 -25.45 -5.78
CA ARG A 195 3.01 -24.35 -6.63
C ARG A 195 2.02 -23.93 -7.72
N TRP A 196 1.45 -24.92 -8.43
CA TRP A 196 0.59 -24.68 -9.58
C TRP A 196 -0.80 -24.24 -9.14
N SER A 197 -1.46 -25.00 -8.26
CA SER A 197 -2.78 -24.64 -7.73
C SER A 197 -2.76 -23.29 -7.01
N ARG A 198 -1.74 -23.02 -6.18
CA ARG A 198 -1.52 -21.69 -5.56
C ARG A 198 -1.52 -20.58 -6.61
N THR A 199 -0.79 -20.78 -7.70
CA THR A 199 -0.66 -19.76 -8.74
C THR A 199 -2.01 -19.53 -9.42
N GLU A 200 -2.71 -20.60 -9.77
CA GLU A 200 -4.04 -20.54 -10.37
C GLU A 200 -5.04 -19.84 -9.43
N ASP A 201 -5.21 -20.34 -8.21
CA ASP A 201 -6.17 -19.83 -7.22
C ASP A 201 -5.95 -18.35 -6.89
N MET A 202 -4.69 -17.95 -6.68
CA MET A 202 -4.34 -16.55 -6.37
C MET A 202 -4.50 -15.62 -7.56
N VAL A 203 -4.20 -16.08 -8.78
CA VAL A 203 -4.39 -15.28 -10.01
C VAL A 203 -5.87 -15.13 -10.32
N GLU A 204 -6.66 -16.21 -10.26
CA GLU A 204 -8.11 -16.17 -10.47
C GLU A 204 -8.78 -15.21 -9.47
N THR A 205 -8.42 -15.32 -8.19
CA THR A 205 -8.92 -14.39 -7.15
C THR A 205 -8.48 -12.96 -7.43
N MET A 206 -7.24 -12.73 -7.85
CA MET A 206 -6.78 -11.39 -8.21
C MET A 206 -7.59 -10.82 -9.38
N GLU A 207 -7.87 -11.60 -10.42
CA GLU A 207 -8.67 -11.16 -11.57
C GLU A 207 -10.13 -10.86 -11.20
N GLU A 208 -10.71 -11.58 -10.23
CA GLU A 208 -12.06 -11.30 -9.70
C GLU A 208 -12.17 -9.87 -9.16
N TYR A 209 -11.18 -9.43 -8.38
CA TYR A 209 -11.23 -8.13 -7.70
C TYR A 209 -10.57 -6.99 -8.47
N PHE A 210 -9.52 -7.27 -9.25
CA PHE A 210 -8.69 -6.25 -9.91
C PHE A 210 -8.76 -6.29 -11.43
N GLY A 211 -9.41 -7.30 -12.01
CA GLY A 211 -9.43 -7.55 -13.44
C GLY A 211 -8.10 -8.09 -13.98
N SER A 212 -8.14 -8.57 -15.22
CA SER A 212 -6.95 -9.02 -15.94
C SER A 212 -6.08 -7.84 -16.38
N CYS A 213 -4.78 -8.11 -16.53
CA CYS A 213 -3.88 -7.14 -17.13
C CYS A 213 -4.21 -6.98 -18.64
N THR A 214 -4.45 -5.75 -19.08
CA THR A 214 -4.71 -5.42 -20.47
C THR A 214 -3.65 -4.49 -21.03
N ASN A 215 -3.55 -4.38 -22.35
CA ASN A 215 -2.68 -3.38 -22.97
C ASN A 215 -3.26 -1.98 -22.73
N HIS A 216 -2.47 -1.11 -22.11
CA HIS A 216 -2.82 0.29 -21.97
C HIS A 216 -2.44 1.02 -23.27
N GLY A 217 -3.42 1.26 -24.15
CA GLY A 217 -3.24 2.08 -25.36
C GLY A 217 -3.57 1.45 -26.72
N GLU A 218 -4.55 0.55 -26.80
CA GLU A 218 -5.27 0.27 -28.07
C GLU A 218 -6.67 0.89 -28.04
#